data_AF-A0A8K0Y4Q7-F1
#
_entry.id   AF-A0A8K0Y4Q7-F1
#
_cell.length_a   1.000
_cell.length_b   1.000
_cell.length_c   1.000
_cell.angle_alpha   90.00
_cell.angle_beta   90.00
_cell.angle_gamma   90.00
#
_symmetry.space_group_name_H-M   'P 1'
#
loop_
_entity.id
_entity.type
_entity.pdbx_description
1 polymer ?
#
loop_
_entity_poly.entity_id
_entity_poly.type
_entity_poly.pdbx_seq_one_letter_code
_entity_poly.pdbx_strand_id
1 'polypeptide(L)'
;MSKIMQKSALSIMEKPVTGELDAGSGVKLVGTAERVEDDVAMVFKAVDELPEMPYPEHFIQLNSYLHMFDKPEGVIVYFDKEGNEMEFQVPRSNRLMGETKRRARILNTLLKNNVAPTIEPSEKCLECPHNEKCYYTSEDKVKWGFWARGKWRELKPKDSIL
;
A
#
# COMPACT_ATOMS: atom_id res chain seq x y z
N MET A 1 -2.80 16.80 -23.31
CA MET A 1 -3.40 17.98 -22.64
C MET A 1 -2.45 18.58 -21.61
N SER A 2 -2.58 19.86 -21.22
CA SER A 2 -1.76 20.44 -20.13
C SER A 2 -2.02 19.69 -18.81
N LYS A 3 -0.97 19.33 -18.06
CA LYS A 3 -1.07 18.71 -16.72
C LYS A 3 -2.02 19.46 -15.78
N ILE A 4 -2.20 20.77 -16.00
CA ILE A 4 -3.09 21.64 -15.24
C ILE A 4 -4.56 21.27 -15.50
N MET A 5 -4.94 20.94 -16.74
CA MET A 5 -6.33 20.60 -17.09
C MET A 5 -6.72 19.22 -16.58
N GLN A 6 -5.82 18.23 -16.61
CA GLN A 6 -6.08 16.92 -16.00
C GLN A 6 -6.23 17.01 -14.48
N LYS A 7 -5.38 17.80 -13.82
CA LYS A 7 -5.47 18.05 -12.37
C LYS A 7 -6.78 18.76 -12.00
N SER A 8 -7.28 19.64 -12.86
CA SER A 8 -8.57 20.31 -12.70
C SER A 8 -9.76 19.35 -12.81
N ALA A 9 -9.73 18.40 -13.74
CA ALA A 9 -10.83 17.45 -13.92
C ALA A 9 -10.89 16.40 -12.80
N LEU A 10 -9.73 15.83 -12.41
CA LEU A 10 -9.62 14.91 -11.28
C LEU A 10 -10.09 15.57 -9.98
N SER A 11 -9.68 16.82 -9.74
CA SER A 11 -10.09 17.59 -8.58
C SER A 11 -11.61 17.76 -8.43
N ILE A 12 -12.38 17.71 -9.53
CA ILE A 12 -13.84 17.82 -9.50
C ILE A 12 -14.50 16.48 -9.16
N MET A 13 -13.86 15.38 -9.55
CA MET A 13 -14.35 14.02 -9.30
C MET A 13 -14.00 13.53 -7.89
N GLU A 14 -12.89 14.00 -7.33
CA GLU A 14 -12.45 13.64 -5.99
C GLU A 14 -13.32 14.31 -4.91
N LYS A 15 -13.85 13.49 -4.01
CA LYS A 15 -14.45 13.91 -2.74
C LYS A 15 -13.83 13.03 -1.66
N PRO A 16 -12.63 13.37 -1.17
CA PRO A 16 -11.83 12.44 -0.39
C PRO A 16 -12.51 12.10 0.94
N VAL A 17 -12.52 10.81 1.28
CA VAL A 17 -13.09 10.29 2.52
C VAL A 17 -12.03 9.47 3.24
N THR A 18 -11.79 9.79 4.51
CA THR A 18 -10.89 9.02 5.37
C THR A 18 -11.64 7.93 6.10
N GLY A 19 -11.09 6.72 6.08
CA GLY A 19 -11.59 5.55 6.79
C GLY A 19 -10.51 4.95 7.68
N GLU A 20 -10.95 4.27 8.73
CA GLU A 20 -10.09 3.49 9.61
C GLU A 20 -10.57 2.04 9.70
N LEU A 21 -9.64 1.12 9.86
CA LEU A 21 -9.95 -0.29 10.07
C LEU A 21 -8.97 -0.91 11.07
N ASP A 22 -9.48 -1.67 12.05
CA ASP A 22 -8.62 -2.42 12.96
C ASP A 22 -7.94 -3.60 12.22
N ALA A 23 -6.62 -3.64 12.29
CA ALA A 23 -5.79 -4.73 11.78
C ALA A 23 -5.42 -5.76 12.86
N GLY A 24 -5.82 -5.53 14.11
CA GLY A 24 -5.52 -6.34 15.27
C GLY A 24 -4.18 -5.97 15.91
N SER A 25 -3.94 -6.48 17.12
CA SER A 25 -2.71 -6.23 17.90
C SER A 25 -2.43 -4.74 18.15
N GLY A 26 -3.50 -3.93 18.27
CA GLY A 26 -3.41 -2.47 18.45
C GLY A 26 -2.91 -1.72 17.22
N VAL A 27 -3.02 -2.29 16.02
CA VAL A 27 -2.65 -1.65 14.75
C VAL A 27 -3.90 -1.20 14.03
N LYS A 28 -3.96 0.07 13.65
CA LYS A 28 -5.01 0.62 12.78
C LYS A 28 -4.48 0.83 11.38
N LEU A 29 -5.26 0.43 10.38
CA LEU A 29 -5.12 0.90 9.00
C LEU A 29 -5.89 2.19 8.86
N VAL A 30 -5.26 3.19 8.25
CA VAL A 30 -5.88 4.47 7.92
C VAL A 30 -5.69 4.69 6.43
N GLY A 31 -6.75 5.07 5.74
CA GLY A 31 -6.73 5.30 4.30
C GLY A 31 -7.66 6.44 3.90
N THR A 32 -7.31 7.16 2.85
CA THR A 32 -8.15 8.20 2.26
C THR A 32 -8.51 7.78 0.85
N ALA A 33 -9.76 7.36 0.65
CA ALA A 33 -10.29 7.11 -0.68
C ALA A 33 -10.58 8.44 -1.37
N GLU A 34 -10.37 8.47 -2.68
CA GLU A 34 -10.59 9.66 -3.52
C GLU A 34 -12.08 9.96 -3.68
N ARG A 35 -12.92 8.91 -3.81
CA ARG A 35 -14.37 9.05 -3.83
C ARG A 35 -15.03 7.78 -3.31
N VAL A 36 -16.06 7.96 -2.48
CA VAL A 36 -16.93 6.88 -1.98
C VAL A 36 -18.36 7.34 -2.14
N GLU A 37 -19.15 6.56 -2.87
CA GLU A 37 -20.59 6.75 -3.06
C GLU A 37 -21.35 5.67 -2.29
N ASP A 38 -22.69 5.69 -2.41
CA ASP A 38 -23.57 4.79 -1.65
C ASP A 38 -23.22 3.31 -1.83
N ASP A 39 -22.91 2.87 -3.05
CA ASP A 39 -22.65 1.45 -3.34
C ASP A 39 -21.21 1.13 -3.78
N VAL A 40 -20.40 2.16 -4.10
CA VAL A 40 -19.11 1.97 -4.77
C VAL A 40 -18.01 2.86 -4.18
N ALA A 41 -16.79 2.32 -4.07
CA ALA A 41 -15.58 3.11 -3.84
C ALA A 41 -14.78 3.24 -5.13
N MET A 42 -14.25 4.42 -5.42
CA MET A 42 -13.52 4.70 -6.66
C MET A 42 -12.09 5.14 -6.37
N VAL A 43 -11.17 4.67 -7.22
CA VAL A 43 -9.76 5.08 -7.23
C VAL A 43 -9.39 5.49 -8.65
N PHE A 44 -8.92 6.72 -8.81
CA PHE A 44 -8.48 7.31 -10.06
C PHE A 44 -6.96 7.27 -10.15
N LYS A 45 -6.41 6.95 -11.32
CA LYS A 45 -4.96 6.86 -11.56
C LYS A 45 -4.60 7.45 -12.92
N ALA A 46 -3.71 8.43 -12.90
CA ALA A 46 -3.07 8.90 -14.12
C ALA A 46 -1.89 7.98 -14.47
N VAL A 47 -1.84 7.50 -15.70
CA VAL A 47 -0.82 6.58 -16.22
C VAL A 47 -0.28 7.09 -17.56
N ASP A 48 0.92 6.64 -17.93
CA ASP A 48 1.49 6.96 -19.23
C ASP A 48 0.85 6.15 -20.37
N GLU A 49 0.47 4.91 -20.08
CA GLU A 49 -0.20 3.97 -20.98
C GLU A 49 -1.31 3.23 -20.22
N LEU A 50 -2.47 3.03 -20.84
CA LEU A 50 -3.60 2.33 -20.21
C LEU A 50 -3.26 0.84 -20.06
N PRO A 51 -3.37 0.27 -18.84
CA PRO A 51 -2.95 -1.09 -18.60
C PRO A 51 -4.03 -2.10 -19.04
N GLU A 52 -3.66 -3.26 -19.56
CA GLU A 52 -4.63 -4.33 -19.88
C GLU A 52 -5.27 -4.96 -18.63
N MET A 53 -4.60 -4.87 -17.48
CA MET A 53 -5.05 -5.37 -16.19
C MET A 53 -4.70 -4.36 -15.08
N PRO A 54 -5.49 -4.28 -13.99
CA PRO A 54 -5.19 -3.34 -12.92
C PRO A 54 -3.88 -3.69 -12.22
N TYR A 55 -3.06 -2.67 -11.92
CA TYR A 55 -1.83 -2.87 -11.17
C TYR A 55 -2.11 -3.47 -9.77
N PRO A 56 -1.31 -4.46 -9.32
CA PRO A 56 -1.56 -5.16 -8.05
C PRO A 56 -1.70 -4.23 -6.83
N GLU A 57 -0.92 -3.17 -6.75
CA GLU A 57 -0.99 -2.20 -5.65
C GLU A 57 -2.31 -1.41 -5.63
N HIS A 58 -2.87 -1.08 -6.79
CA HIS A 58 -4.15 -0.37 -6.88
C HIS A 58 -5.30 -1.30 -6.52
N PHE A 59 -5.19 -2.57 -6.88
CA PHE A 59 -6.12 -3.63 -6.47
C PHE A 59 -6.13 -3.81 -4.95
N ILE A 60 -4.94 -3.85 -4.32
CA ILE A 60 -4.81 -3.94 -2.85
C ILE A 60 -5.32 -2.65 -2.17
N GLN A 61 -5.03 -1.48 -2.74
CA GLN A 61 -5.49 -0.18 -2.25
C GLN A 61 -7.03 -0.12 -2.25
N LEU A 62 -7.65 -0.36 -3.40
CA LEU A 62 -9.11 -0.34 -3.53
C LEU A 62 -9.75 -1.37 -2.61
N ASN A 63 -9.25 -2.61 -2.59
CA ASN A 63 -9.79 -3.62 -1.67
C ASN A 63 -9.70 -3.19 -0.20
N SER A 64 -8.69 -2.41 0.16
CA SER A 64 -8.60 -1.86 1.52
C SER A 64 -9.73 -0.87 1.81
N TYR A 65 -10.05 -0.01 0.85
CA TYR A 65 -11.18 0.92 0.94
C TYR A 65 -12.53 0.19 1.00
N LEU A 66 -12.72 -0.88 0.22
CA LEU A 66 -13.97 -1.67 0.26
C LEU A 66 -14.27 -2.22 1.65
N HIS A 67 -13.24 -2.59 2.41
CA HIS A 67 -13.40 -3.03 3.79
C HIS A 67 -13.53 -1.87 4.79
N MET A 68 -12.85 -0.75 4.57
CA MET A 68 -12.96 0.45 5.42
C MET A 68 -14.36 1.09 5.34
N PHE A 69 -14.97 1.07 4.17
CA PHE A 69 -16.25 1.75 3.89
C PHE A 69 -17.42 0.79 3.68
N ASP A 70 -17.24 -0.49 4.02
CA ASP A 70 -18.21 -1.59 3.87
C ASP A 70 -18.90 -1.62 2.50
N LYS A 71 -18.11 -1.60 1.43
CA LYS A 71 -18.59 -1.67 0.05
C LYS A 71 -18.42 -3.08 -0.52
N PRO A 72 -19.40 -3.60 -1.27
CA PRO A 72 -19.31 -4.93 -1.88
C PRO A 72 -18.31 -4.96 -3.05
N GLU A 73 -18.17 -3.84 -3.77
CA GLU A 73 -17.31 -3.69 -4.93
C GLU A 73 -16.85 -2.24 -5.13
N GLY A 74 -15.87 -2.05 -6.00
CA GLY A 74 -15.32 -0.74 -6.34
C GLY A 74 -14.81 -0.68 -7.77
N VAL A 75 -14.39 0.52 -8.18
CA VAL A 75 -13.86 0.76 -9.53
C VAL A 75 -12.49 1.41 -9.45
N ILE A 76 -11.56 0.90 -10.25
CA ILE A 76 -10.29 1.58 -10.55
C ILE A 76 -10.45 2.21 -11.93
N VAL A 77 -10.26 3.52 -12.02
CA VAL A 77 -10.33 4.27 -13.28
C VAL A 77 -8.94 4.78 -13.62
N TYR A 78 -8.40 4.35 -14.76
CA TYR A 78 -7.14 4.82 -15.30
C TYR A 78 -7.39 5.88 -16.37
N PHE A 79 -6.55 6.92 -16.40
CA PHE A 79 -6.54 7.91 -17.46
C PHE A 79 -5.14 8.07 -18.06
N ASP A 80 -5.04 8.15 -19.38
CA ASP A 80 -3.79 8.51 -20.06
C ASP A 80 -3.64 10.03 -20.28
N LYS A 81 -2.61 10.46 -21.00
CA LYS A 81 -2.30 11.88 -21.25
C LYS A 81 -3.23 12.53 -22.29
N GLU A 82 -3.87 11.69 -23.09
CA GLU A 82 -4.81 12.01 -24.15
C GLU A 82 -6.22 12.16 -23.60
N GLY A 83 -6.47 11.66 -22.38
CA GLY A 83 -7.75 11.71 -21.69
C GLY A 83 -8.63 10.49 -21.97
N ASN A 84 -8.07 9.43 -22.57
CA ASN A 84 -8.76 8.15 -22.67
C ASN A 84 -8.80 7.51 -21.28
N GLU A 85 -9.85 6.72 -21.04
CA GLU A 85 -10.06 6.07 -19.76
C GLU A 85 -10.20 4.54 -19.90
N MET A 86 -9.80 3.83 -18.85
CA MET A 86 -10.06 2.39 -18.71
C MET A 86 -10.48 2.08 -17.28
N GLU A 87 -11.58 1.34 -17.15
CA GLU A 87 -12.19 1.01 -15.87
C GLU A 87 -12.10 -0.46 -15.54
N PHE A 88 -11.83 -0.77 -14.27
CA PHE A 88 -11.82 -2.12 -13.74
C PHE A 88 -12.72 -2.21 -12.51
N GLN A 89 -13.78 -3.02 -12.61
CA GLN A 89 -14.62 -3.38 -11.48
C GLN A 89 -13.93 -4.46 -10.64
N VAL A 90 -13.88 -4.24 -9.33
CA VAL A 90 -13.15 -5.09 -8.40
C VAL A 90 -14.06 -5.49 -7.23
N PRO A 91 -14.32 -6.79 -7.01
CA PRO A 91 -15.09 -7.24 -5.88
C PRO A 91 -14.27 -7.21 -4.58
N ARG A 92 -14.95 -7.02 -3.45
CA ARG A 92 -14.33 -7.13 -2.12
C ARG A 92 -13.78 -8.54 -1.88
N SER A 93 -12.52 -8.60 -1.44
CA SER A 93 -11.79 -9.82 -1.14
C SER A 93 -11.33 -9.87 0.32
N ASN A 94 -11.85 -10.84 1.07
CA ASN A 94 -11.43 -11.12 2.44
C ASN A 94 -9.98 -11.61 2.50
N ARG A 95 -9.55 -12.40 1.50
CA ARG A 95 -8.19 -12.92 1.41
C ARG A 95 -7.16 -11.81 1.31
N LEU A 96 -7.40 -10.84 0.42
CA LEU A 96 -6.51 -9.69 0.26
C LEU A 96 -6.47 -8.81 1.50
N MET A 97 -7.62 -8.56 2.12
CA MET A 97 -7.65 -7.79 3.36
C MET A 97 -6.91 -8.52 4.50
N GLY A 98 -7.03 -9.85 4.59
CA GLY A 98 -6.27 -10.67 5.52
C GLY A 98 -4.75 -10.47 5.37
N GLU A 99 -4.25 -10.50 4.13
CA GLU A 99 -2.84 -10.21 3.84
C GLU A 99 -2.46 -8.77 4.16
N THR A 100 -3.29 -7.77 3.82
CA THR A 100 -3.03 -6.36 4.18
C THR A 100 -2.89 -6.18 5.69
N LYS A 101 -3.82 -6.72 6.48
CA LYS A 101 -3.76 -6.68 7.96
C LYS A 101 -2.54 -7.42 8.50
N ARG A 102 -2.18 -8.55 7.92
CA ARG A 102 -0.97 -9.31 8.29
C ARG A 102 0.29 -8.50 8.02
N ARG A 103 0.44 -7.92 6.83
CA ARG A 103 1.59 -7.08 6.45
C ARG A 103 1.72 -5.84 7.34
N ALA A 104 0.61 -5.18 7.66
CA ALA A 104 0.60 -4.03 8.56
C ALA A 104 1.09 -4.38 9.98
N ARG A 105 0.65 -5.53 10.53
CA ARG A 105 1.13 -6.01 11.83
C ARG A 105 2.61 -6.37 11.83
N ILE A 106 3.08 -7.02 10.76
CA ILE A 106 4.51 -7.33 10.58
C ILE A 106 5.31 -6.02 10.55
N LEU A 107 4.91 -5.07 9.68
CA LEU A 107 5.56 -3.77 9.57
C LEU A 107 5.61 -3.03 10.90
N ASN A 108 4.50 -2.94 11.63
CA ASN A 108 4.45 -2.31 12.95
C ASN A 108 5.42 -2.97 13.95
N THR A 109 5.50 -4.31 13.93
CA THR A 109 6.44 -5.04 14.80
C THR A 109 7.88 -4.68 14.46
N LEU A 110 8.23 -4.57 13.18
CA LEU A 110 9.58 -4.23 12.75
C LEU A 110 9.97 -2.81 13.08
N LEU A 111 9.06 -1.86 12.86
CA LEU A 111 9.28 -0.46 13.22
C LEU A 111 9.54 -0.31 14.72
N LYS A 112 8.74 -0.98 15.58
CA LYS A 112 8.95 -0.96 17.03
C LYS A 112 10.29 -1.53 17.49
N ASN A 113 10.88 -2.43 16.71
CA ASN A 113 12.17 -3.07 17.01
C ASN A 113 13.35 -2.44 16.25
N ASN A 114 13.11 -1.36 15.51
CA ASN A 114 14.10 -0.74 14.62
C ASN A 114 14.78 -1.75 13.69
N VAL A 115 13.96 -2.61 13.07
CA VAL A 115 14.40 -3.62 12.10
C VAL A 115 13.85 -3.23 10.73
N ALA A 116 14.70 -3.22 9.70
CA ALA A 116 14.26 -2.96 8.34
C ALA A 116 13.45 -4.15 7.79
N PRO A 117 12.35 -3.93 7.06
CA PRO A 117 11.61 -5.00 6.40
C PRO A 117 12.43 -5.67 5.29
N THR A 118 12.01 -6.88 4.87
CA THR A 118 12.58 -7.51 3.66
C THR A 118 12.34 -6.62 2.46
N ILE A 119 13.31 -6.60 1.56
CA ILE A 119 13.14 -6.00 0.24
C ILE A 119 12.07 -6.78 -0.52
N GLU A 120 11.08 -6.08 -1.07
CA GLU A 120 10.14 -6.60 -2.06
C GLU A 120 10.51 -5.97 -3.42
N PRO A 121 11.30 -6.66 -4.27
CA PRO A 121 11.70 -6.10 -5.56
C PRO A 121 10.48 -5.82 -6.43
N SER A 122 10.49 -4.68 -7.11
CA SER A 122 9.47 -4.27 -8.08
C SER A 122 10.07 -3.34 -9.13
N GLU A 123 9.33 -3.03 -10.18
CA GLU A 123 9.76 -2.09 -11.22
C GLU A 123 10.07 -0.69 -10.65
N LYS A 124 9.37 -0.30 -9.57
CA LYS A 124 9.61 0.95 -8.83
C LYS A 124 11.03 1.04 -8.25
N CYS A 125 11.73 -0.08 -8.09
CA CYS A 125 13.12 -0.07 -7.64
C CYS A 125 14.04 0.66 -8.63
N LEU A 126 13.73 0.67 -9.94
CA LEU A 126 14.55 1.32 -10.97
C LEU A 126 14.61 2.84 -10.81
N GLU A 127 13.55 3.43 -10.28
CA GLU A 127 13.42 4.89 -10.10
C GLU A 127 13.50 5.32 -8.63
N CYS A 128 13.69 4.36 -7.71
CA CYS A 128 13.68 4.64 -6.28
C CYS A 128 14.95 5.39 -5.84
N PRO A 129 14.83 6.58 -5.21
CA PRO A 129 15.98 7.36 -4.72
C PRO A 129 16.72 6.70 -3.54
N HIS A 130 16.22 5.56 -3.06
CA HIS A 130 16.79 4.78 -1.98
C HIS A 130 17.22 3.37 -2.43
N ASN A 131 17.21 3.08 -3.74
CA ASN A 131 17.58 1.77 -4.29
C ASN A 131 18.90 1.25 -3.70
N GLU A 132 19.96 2.05 -3.73
CA GLU A 132 21.29 1.66 -3.23
C GLU A 132 21.24 1.30 -1.74
N LYS A 133 20.47 2.05 -0.93
CA LYS A 133 20.28 1.80 0.51
C LYS A 133 19.60 0.46 0.76
N CYS A 134 18.77 -0.02 -0.15
CA CYS A 134 18.13 -1.34 -0.03
C CYS A 134 19.12 -2.49 -0.19
N TYR A 135 20.23 -2.33 -0.91
CA TYR A 135 21.17 -3.43 -1.18
C TYR A 135 22.44 -3.43 -0.31
N TYR A 136 22.76 -2.32 0.38
CA TYR A 136 23.88 -2.32 1.34
C TYR A 136 23.63 -3.21 2.56
N THR A 137 24.64 -3.96 3.00
CA THR A 137 24.55 -4.69 4.28
C THR A 137 24.44 -3.70 5.44
N SER A 138 23.46 -3.91 6.33
CA SER A 138 23.31 -3.13 7.57
C SER A 138 22.98 -4.05 8.74
N GLU A 139 23.28 -3.62 9.96
CA GLU A 139 22.92 -4.37 11.17
C GLU A 139 21.41 -4.67 11.22
N ASP A 140 20.57 -3.74 10.78
CA ASP A 140 19.11 -3.92 10.79
C ASP A 140 18.64 -5.02 9.83
N LYS A 141 19.32 -5.22 8.71
CA LYS A 141 19.03 -6.33 7.78
C LYS A 141 19.49 -7.68 8.35
N VAL A 142 20.57 -7.68 9.11
CA VAL A 142 21.01 -8.88 9.86
C VAL A 142 19.97 -9.22 10.93
N LYS A 143 19.46 -8.21 11.66
CA LYS A 143 18.38 -8.39 12.64
C LYS A 143 17.12 -9.00 12.02
N TRP A 144 16.71 -8.52 10.85
CA TRP A 144 15.60 -9.13 10.12
C TRP A 144 15.85 -10.62 9.82
N GLY A 145 17.06 -11.00 9.42
CA GLY A 145 17.41 -12.41 9.22
C GLY A 145 17.20 -13.27 10.47
N PHE A 146 17.55 -12.77 11.66
CA PHE A 146 17.28 -13.48 12.92
C PHE A 146 15.80 -13.59 13.22
N TRP A 147 15.03 -12.53 12.98
CA TRP A 147 13.57 -12.51 13.11
C TRP A 147 12.91 -13.59 12.24
N ALA A 148 13.27 -13.65 10.96
CA ALA A 148 12.72 -14.61 10.00
C ALA A 148 13.03 -16.07 10.36
N ARG A 149 14.15 -16.32 11.06
CA ARG A 149 14.54 -17.66 11.54
C ARG A 149 13.97 -18.00 12.92
N GLY A 150 13.13 -17.14 13.51
CA GLY A 150 12.60 -17.34 14.86
C GLY A 150 13.65 -17.19 15.97
N LYS A 151 14.82 -16.61 15.67
CA LYS A 151 15.96 -16.43 16.59
C LYS A 151 15.85 -15.14 17.39
N TRP A 152 14.66 -14.87 17.91
CA TRP A 152 14.32 -13.64 18.63
C TRP A 152 15.21 -13.33 19.83
N ARG A 153 15.71 -14.37 20.51
CA ARG A 153 16.60 -14.23 21.67
C ARG A 153 17.95 -13.61 21.30
N GLU A 154 18.37 -13.71 20.05
CA GLU A 154 19.65 -13.20 19.53
C GLU A 154 19.56 -11.71 19.16
N LEU A 155 18.35 -11.12 19.16
CA LEU A 155 18.11 -9.69 18.88
C LEU A 155 18.17 -8.80 20.12
N LYS A 156 18.20 -9.39 21.32
CA LYS A 156 18.30 -8.59 22.55
C LYS A 156 19.66 -7.89 22.58
N PRO A 157 19.73 -6.59 22.91
CA PRO A 157 21.02 -6.00 23.24
C PRO A 157 21.62 -6.87 24.35
N LYS A 158 22.87 -7.31 24.18
CA LYS A 158 23.61 -7.88 25.31
C LYS A 158 23.60 -6.77 26.36
N ASP A 159 23.04 -7.04 27.53
CA ASP A 159 23.17 -6.13 28.66
C ASP A 159 24.65 -5.75 28.74
N SER A 160 24.94 -4.45 28.66
CA SER A 160 26.29 -3.96 28.85
C SER A 160 26.68 -4.39 30.26
N ILE A 161 27.52 -5.43 30.33
CA ILE A 161 28.13 -5.88 31.58
C ILE A 161 28.92 -4.66 32.07
N LEU A 162 28.37 -3.99 33.09
CA LEU A 162 29.06 -3.01 33.91
C LEU A 162 30.21 -3.70 34.65
#